data_AF-A0A9D4Q0F3-F1
#
_entry.id   AF-A0A9D4Q0F3-F1
#
_cell.length_a   1.000
_cell.length_b   1.000
_cell.length_c   1.000
_cell.angle_alpha   90.00
_cell.angle_beta   90.00
_cell.angle_gamma   90.00
#
_symmetry.space_group_name_H-M   'P 1'
#
loop_
_entity.id
_entity.type
_entity.pdbx_description
1 polymer ?
#
loop_
_entity_poly.entity_id
_entity_poly.type
_entity_poly.pdbx_seq_one_letter_code
_entity_poly.pdbx_strand_id
1 'polypeptide(L)'
;MLLAGIVFLDEVDKIGAVPGIHQLRDVGGEGVQQGMLKMLEGTLVSVPERSSRKLRGDALTVDTTNVLFVASGAFNGLDRIVGRRRNEKVLAST
;
A
#
# COMPACT_ATOMS: atom_id res chain seq x y z
N MET A 1 22.92 -9.98 -1.20
CA MET A 1 21.50 -10.14 -1.54
C MET A 1 21.17 -9.07 -2.56
N LEU A 2 20.86 -9.43 -3.81
CA LEU A 2 20.57 -8.48 -4.88
C LEU A 2 19.06 -8.25 -4.95
N LEU A 3 18.66 -7.01 -5.24
CA LEU A 3 17.25 -6.70 -5.51
C LEU A 3 16.77 -7.49 -6.74
N ALA A 4 15.62 -8.15 -6.62
CA ALA A 4 15.04 -8.99 -7.66
C ALA A 4 14.17 -8.20 -8.65
N GLY A 5 13.71 -7.00 -8.25
CA GLY A 5 12.89 -6.13 -9.08
C GLY A 5 12.40 -4.89 -8.33
N ILE A 6 11.72 -4.00 -9.04
CA ILE A 6 11.12 -2.78 -8.50
C ILE A 6 9.63 -2.75 -8.90
N VAL A 7 8.76 -2.46 -7.94
CA VAL A 7 7.33 -2.23 -8.14
C VAL A 7 7.00 -0.80 -7.77
N PHE A 8 6.39 -0.06 -8.69
CA PHE A 8 5.90 1.29 -8.47
C PHE A 8 4.39 1.28 -8.25
N LEU A 9 3.94 1.91 -7.18
CA LEU A 9 2.56 2.01 -6.76
C LEU A 9 2.17 3.49 -6.79
N ASP A 10 1.33 3.86 -7.74
CA ASP A 10 0.84 5.23 -7.86
C ASP A 10 -0.50 5.42 -7.16
N GLU A 11 -0.89 6.68 -6.94
CA GLU A 11 -2.16 7.07 -6.34
C GLU A 11 -2.45 6.45 -4.96
N VAL A 12 -1.41 6.18 -4.16
CA VAL A 12 -1.55 5.63 -2.81
C VAL A 12 -2.33 6.57 -1.87
N ASP A 13 -2.45 7.85 -2.20
CA ASP A 13 -3.33 8.79 -1.48
C ASP A 13 -4.82 8.44 -1.59
N LYS A 14 -5.24 7.62 -2.57
CA LYS A 14 -6.64 7.21 -2.77
C LYS A 14 -7.08 6.06 -1.86
N ILE A 15 -6.15 5.25 -1.39
CA ILE A 15 -6.45 4.08 -0.55
C ILE A 15 -6.35 4.40 0.95
N GLY A 16 -6.30 5.68 1.33
CA GLY A 16 -6.29 6.13 2.72
C GLY A 16 -7.55 5.76 3.50
N ALA A 17 -7.43 5.65 4.83
CA ALA A 17 -8.59 5.45 5.70
C ALA A 17 -9.54 6.65 5.60
N VAL A 18 -10.83 6.40 5.36
CA VAL A 18 -11.87 7.44 5.33
C VAL A 18 -12.30 7.74 6.77
N PRO A 19 -12.26 8.99 7.26
CA PRO A 19 -12.71 9.30 8.61
C PRO A 19 -14.23 9.09 8.78
N GLY A 20 -14.67 8.26 9.74
CA GLY A 20 -16.10 8.05 10.06
C GLY A 20 -16.40 6.77 10.84
N ILE A 21 -17.66 6.56 11.22
CA ILE A 21 -18.13 5.30 11.84
C ILE A 21 -18.39 4.28 10.73
N HIS A 22 -17.49 3.29 10.59
CA HIS A 22 -17.56 2.27 9.53
C HIS A 22 -18.61 1.19 9.85
N GLN A 23 -19.88 1.45 9.53
CA GLN A 23 -20.91 0.40 9.51
C GLN A 23 -20.86 -0.48 8.25
N LEU A 24 -20.16 -0.05 7.19
CA LEU A 24 -20.00 -0.76 5.92
C LEU A 24 -18.53 -1.20 5.75
N ARG A 25 -18.34 -2.41 5.20
CA ARG A 25 -17.01 -2.99 4.95
C ARG A 25 -16.25 -2.13 3.93
N ASP A 26 -15.05 -1.69 4.31
CA ASP A 26 -14.14 -1.00 3.40
C ASP A 26 -13.49 -2.00 2.43
N VAL A 27 -13.66 -1.74 1.13
CA VAL A 27 -13.15 -2.56 0.02
C VAL A 27 -12.13 -1.82 -0.85
N GLY A 28 -11.94 -0.52 -0.63
CA GLY A 28 -11.13 0.33 -1.51
C GLY A 28 -10.12 1.23 -0.77
N GLY A 29 -10.28 1.43 0.53
CA GLY A 29 -9.38 2.21 1.38
C GLY A 29 -8.42 1.34 2.17
N GLU A 30 -8.60 1.32 3.49
CA GLU A 30 -7.73 0.61 4.43
C GLU A 30 -7.65 -0.89 4.13
N GLY A 31 -8.74 -1.51 3.68
CA GLY A 31 -8.74 -2.93 3.30
C GLY A 31 -7.71 -3.28 2.22
N VAL A 32 -7.45 -2.36 1.28
CA VAL A 32 -6.41 -2.51 0.26
C VAL A 32 -5.02 -2.40 0.88
N GLN A 33 -4.82 -1.45 1.80
CA GLN A 33 -3.55 -1.31 2.53
C GLN A 33 -3.23 -2.60 3.32
N GLN A 34 -4.19 -3.13 4.05
CA GLN A 34 -4.03 -4.36 4.85
C GLN A 34 -3.69 -5.58 3.97
N GLY A 35 -4.29 -5.67 2.78
CA GLY A 35 -3.94 -6.70 1.80
C GLY A 35 -2.52 -6.57 1.27
N MET A 36 -2.05 -5.34 1.07
CA MET A 36 -0.74 -5.04 0.51
C MET A 36 0.41 -5.26 1.51
N LEU A 37 0.18 -5.11 2.82
CA LEU A 37 1.20 -5.31 3.86
C LEU A 37 1.91 -6.65 3.73
N LYS A 38 1.16 -7.73 3.46
CA LYS A 38 1.74 -9.08 3.29
C LYS A 38 2.77 -9.14 2.16
N MET A 39 2.55 -8.38 1.08
CA MET A 39 3.48 -8.34 -0.06
C MET A 39 4.72 -7.51 0.27
N LEU A 40 4.55 -6.41 1.01
CA LEU A 40 5.63 -5.51 1.42
C LEU A 40 6.55 -6.13 2.48
N GLU A 41 6.00 -6.95 3.38
CA GLU A 41 6.75 -7.63 4.45
C GLU A 41 7.65 -8.76 3.91
N GLY A 42 7.40 -9.22 2.68
CA GLY A 42 8.06 -10.39 2.10
C GLY A 42 7.23 -11.65 2.30
N THR A 43 6.64 -12.15 1.22
CA THR A 43 5.83 -13.37 1.24
C THR A 43 5.91 -14.12 -0.08
N LEU A 44 5.48 -15.38 -0.07
CA LEU A 44 5.26 -16.17 -1.28
C LEU A 44 3.84 -15.91 -1.79
N VAL A 45 3.72 -15.15 -2.88
CA VAL A 45 2.44 -14.80 -3.51
C VAL A 45 2.20 -15.73 -4.70
N SER A 46 0.98 -16.27 -4.79
CA SER A 46 0.53 -17.05 -5.94
C SER A 46 -0.10 -16.13 -6.99
N VAL A 47 0.50 -16.07 -8.18
CA VAL A 47 0.06 -15.25 -9.30
C VAL A 47 -0.44 -16.17 -10.41
N PRO A 48 -1.70 -16.04 -10.87
CA PRO A 48 -2.22 -16.87 -11.96
C PRO A 48 -1.47 -16.57 -13.27
N GLU A 49 -1.05 -17.61 -14.00
CA GLU A 49 -0.50 -17.41 -15.33
C GLU A 49 -1.60 -16.92 -16.29
N ARG A 50 -1.38 -15.78 -16.96
CA ARG A 50 -2.29 -15.23 -17.99
C ARG A 50 -2.23 -16.02 -19.30
N SER A 51 -2.36 -17.34 -19.27
CA SER A 51 -2.55 -18.14 -20.49
C SER A 51 -4.03 -18.26 -20.82
N SER A 52 -4.51 -17.44 -21.75
CA SER A 52 -5.91 -17.39 -22.21
C SER A 52 -6.41 -18.70 -22.88
N ARG A 53 -5.62 -19.78 -22.89
CA ARG A 53 -5.89 -21.05 -23.61
C ARG A 53 -5.70 -22.33 -22.81
N LYS A 54 -5.35 -22.30 -21.52
CA LYS A 54 -5.26 -23.52 -20.69
C LYS A 54 -6.49 -23.68 -19.81
N LEU A 55 -7.13 -24.85 -19.89
CA LEU A 55 -8.30 -25.25 -19.08
C LEU A 55 -7.94 -25.54 -17.61
N ARG A 56 -6.64 -25.65 -17.29
CA ARG A 56 -6.08 -25.74 -15.94
C ARG A 56 -5.16 -24.56 -15.73
N GLY A 57 -5.57 -23.67 -14.81
CA GLY A 57 -4.81 -22.48 -14.45
C GLY A 57 -3.63 -22.85 -13.57
N ASP A 58 -2.46 -23.01 -14.18
CA ASP A 58 -1.21 -23.09 -13.44
C ASP A 58 -0.95 -21.70 -12.80
N ALA A 59 -0.51 -21.69 -11.54
CA ALA A 59 -0.17 -20.47 -10.81
C ALA A 59 1.32 -20.45 -10.51
N LEU A 60 1.96 -19.31 -10.72
CA LEU A 60 3.37 -19.08 -10.39
C LEU A 60 3.47 -18.60 -8.95
N THR A 61 4.41 -19.15 -8.18
CA THR A 61 4.75 -18.60 -6.86
C THR A 61 5.88 -17.58 -7.01
N VAL A 62 5.68 -16.38 -6.45
CA VAL A 62 6.65 -15.28 -6.47
C VAL A 62 7.04 -14.91 -5.04
N ASP A 63 8.34 -14.84 -4.75
CA ASP A 63 8.87 -14.33 -3.48
C ASP A 63 9.08 -12.81 -3.57
N THR A 64 8.44 -12.06 -2.68
CA THR A 64 8.53 -10.59 -2.65
C THR A 64 9.63 -10.04 -1.73
N THR A 65 10.38 -10.89 -1.00
CA THR A 65 11.38 -10.48 0.00
C THR A 65 12.44 -9.49 -0.53
N ASN A 66 12.82 -9.64 -1.80
CA ASN A 66 13.85 -8.82 -2.45
C ASN A 66 13.28 -7.86 -3.51
N VAL A 67 11.99 -7.56 -3.44
CA VAL A 67 11.33 -6.59 -4.32
C VAL A 67 11.32 -5.24 -3.64
N LEU A 68 11.86 -4.22 -4.32
CA LEU A 68 11.74 -2.84 -3.86
C LEU A 68 10.36 -2.29 -4.24
N PHE A 69 9.60 -1.82 -3.27
CA PHE A 69 8.34 -1.13 -3.51
C PHE A 69 8.54 0.38 -3.35
N VAL A 70 8.09 1.14 -4.35
CA VAL A 70 8.07 2.60 -4.34
C VAL A 70 6.62 3.05 -4.42
N ALA A 71 6.17 3.79 -3.41
CA ALA A 71 4.81 4.31 -3.32
C ALA A 71 4.79 5.83 -3.58
N SER A 72 3.91 6.29 -4.46
CA SER A 72 3.65 7.70 -4.73
C SER A 72 2.17 8.05 -4.53
N GLY A 73 1.90 9.33 -4.29
CA GLY A 73 0.56 9.87 -4.15
C GLY A 73 0.56 11.38 -3.96
N ALA A 74 -0.55 12.02 -4.30
CA ALA A 74 -0.75 13.46 -4.15
C ALA A 74 -1.57 13.76 -2.89
N PHE A 75 -0.90 13.86 -1.73
CA PHE A 75 -1.56 14.04 -0.44
C PHE A 75 -2.07 15.48 -0.23
N ASN A 76 -3.33 15.72 -0.58
CA ASN A 76 -4.01 16.98 -0.36
C ASN A 76 -4.11 17.33 1.14
N GLY A 77 -3.75 18.56 1.52
CA GLY A 77 -3.84 19.04 2.90
C GLY A 77 -2.72 18.55 3.82
N LEU A 78 -1.71 17.85 3.30
CA LEU A 78 -0.54 17.42 4.07
C LEU A 78 0.20 18.61 4.69
N ASP A 79 0.27 19.74 3.97
CA ASP A 79 0.83 21.01 4.43
C ASP A 79 0.15 21.51 5.72
N ARG A 80 -1.18 21.44 5.79
CA ARG A 80 -1.96 21.84 6.97
C ARG A 80 -1.66 20.94 8.17
N ILE A 81 -1.59 19.62 7.94
CA ILE A 81 -1.26 18.63 8.97
C ILE A 81 0.14 18.87 9.52
N VAL A 82 1.12 19.10 8.65
CA VAL A 82 2.51 19.39 9.04
C VAL A 82 2.60 20.71 9.81
N GLY A 83 1.89 21.76 9.36
CA GLY A 83 1.82 23.05 10.04
C GLY A 83 1.27 22.93 11.47
N ARG A 84 0.15 22.21 11.65
CA ARG A 84 -0.43 21.96 12.98
C ARG A 84 0.54 21.25 13.92
N ARG A 85 1.18 20.16 13.46
CA ARG A 85 2.17 19.40 14.26
C ARG A 85 3.37 20.24 14.69
N ARG A 86 3.80 21.20 13.87
CA ARG A 86 4.88 22.12 14.24
C ARG A 86 4.44 23.10 15.32
N ASN A 87 3.24 23.67 15.23
CA ASN A 87 2.73 24.64 16.20
C ASN A 87 2.39 24.01 17.56
N GLU A 88 1.87 22.77 17.58
CA GLU A 88 1.62 22.02 18.83
C GLU A 88 2.90 21.81 19.64
N LYS A 89 4.06 21.60 18.98
CA LYS A 89 5.34 21.45 19.67
C LYS A 89 5.83 22.74 20.33
N VAL A 90 5.50 23.91 19.78
CA VAL A 90 5.91 25.21 20.33
C VAL A 90 5.17 25.53 21.64
N LEU A 91 3.89 25.15 21.72
CA LEU A 91 3.08 25.34 22.93
C LEU A 91 3.43 24.35 24.05
N ALA A 92 3.88 23.14 23.72
CA ALA A 92 4.29 22.15 24.72
C ALA A 92 5.70 22.37 25.29
N SER A 93 6.51 23.22 24.66
CA SER A 93 7.88 23.54 25.07
C SER A 93 8.02 24.90 25.77
N THR A 94 6.91 25.57 26.08
CA THR A 94 6.83 26.85 26.80
C THR A 94 6.04 26.64 28.08
#